data_AF-A0A1M6USB9-F1
#
_entry.id   AF-A0A1M6USB9-F1
#
_cell.length_a   1.000
_cell.length_b   1.000
_cell.length_c   1.000
_cell.angle_alpha   90.00
_cell.angle_beta   90.00
_cell.angle_gamma   90.00
#
_symmetry.space_group_name_H-M   'P 1'
#
loop_
_entity.id
_entity.type
_entity.pdbx_description
1 polymer ?
#
loop_
_entity_poly.entity_id
_entity_poly.type
_entity_poly.pdbx_seq_one_letter_code
_entity_poly.pdbx_strand_id
1 'polypeptide(L)'
;MNKFFILTVLFLGLSGTVSAQKTQDQINKEYAEQYRKINENSKISGPEKARLKKQLALKQDQDNKVFDTAYKKKYGTSKEGRKKQVEDKIDQLEKQYDKEKELIDNNKSLTKTQKKERKEALKKKYESQKEVLKRGKDKI
;
A
#
# COMPACT_ATOMS: atom_id res chain seq x y z
N MET A 1 -18.37 43.10 42.36
CA MET A 1 -19.09 41.80 42.28
C MET A 1 -19.07 41.31 40.84
N ASN A 2 -19.01 39.99 40.68
CA ASN A 2 -19.10 39.19 39.44
C ASN A 2 -17.93 39.22 38.44
N LYS A 3 -16.92 38.37 38.66
CA LYS A 3 -16.02 37.86 37.62
C LYS A 3 -15.60 36.37 37.81
N PHE A 4 -16.44 35.54 38.43
CA PHE A 4 -16.09 34.14 38.74
C PHE A 4 -16.90 33.06 37.99
N PHE A 5 -17.53 33.38 36.86
CA PHE A 5 -18.44 32.43 36.18
C PHE A 5 -18.08 32.08 34.73
N ILE A 6 -16.84 32.29 34.28
CA ILE A 6 -16.44 31.98 32.89
C ILE A 6 -15.20 31.05 32.83
N LEU A 7 -14.88 30.31 33.88
CA LEU A 7 -13.74 29.37 33.83
C LEU A 7 -14.12 27.88 33.85
N THR A 8 -15.39 27.53 34.04
CA THR A 8 -15.77 26.13 34.33
C THR A 8 -16.30 25.35 33.12
N VAL A 9 -16.43 25.96 31.94
CA VAL A 9 -17.05 25.28 30.77
C VAL A 9 -16.03 24.81 29.73
N LEU A 10 -14.75 25.20 29.84
CA LEU A 10 -13.75 24.83 28.82
C LEU A 10 -13.06 23.48 29.02
N PHE A 11 -13.36 22.73 30.09
CA PHE A 11 -12.60 21.54 30.49
C PHE A 11 -13.27 20.18 30.23
N LEU A 12 -14.38 20.12 29.48
CA LEU A 12 -15.12 18.87 29.23
C LEU A 12 -15.05 18.36 27.78
N GLY A 13 -14.14 18.89 26.95
CA GLY A 13 -14.13 18.63 25.51
C GLY A 13 -13.02 17.72 24.96
N LEU A 14 -12.12 17.16 25.77
CA LEU A 14 -10.95 16.43 25.26
C LEU A 14 -10.66 15.11 25.99
N SER A 15 -11.69 14.34 26.34
CA SER A 15 -11.53 12.88 26.49
C SER A 15 -11.69 12.22 25.13
N GLY A 16 -10.80 12.55 24.19
CA GLY A 16 -10.60 11.71 23.03
C GLY A 16 -10.05 10.39 23.55
N THR A 17 -10.75 9.29 23.30
CA THR A 17 -10.21 7.96 23.54
C THR A 17 -8.93 7.84 22.71
N VAL A 18 -7.77 7.99 23.36
CA VAL A 18 -6.49 7.56 22.79
C VAL A 18 -6.59 6.03 22.77
N SER A 19 -7.26 5.50 21.76
CA SER A 19 -7.17 4.09 21.43
C SER A 19 -5.73 3.91 20.97
N ALA A 20 -4.87 3.49 21.88
CA ALA A 20 -3.49 3.14 21.55
C ALA A 20 -3.56 2.07 20.45
N GLN A 21 -3.19 2.47 19.23
CA GLN A 21 -3.24 1.58 18.07
C GLN A 21 -2.33 0.38 18.36
N LYS A 22 -2.92 -0.81 18.48
CA LYS A 22 -2.19 -2.04 18.79
C LYS A 22 -1.08 -2.27 17.77
N THR A 23 0.08 -2.74 18.23
CA THR A 23 1.17 -3.13 17.33
C THR A 23 0.83 -4.44 16.61
N GLN A 24 1.51 -4.71 15.50
CA GLN A 24 1.33 -5.97 14.76
C GLN A 24 1.59 -7.20 15.65
N ASP A 25 2.59 -7.12 16.54
CA ASP A 25 2.90 -8.20 17.48
C ASP A 25 1.77 -8.42 18.50
N GLN A 26 1.14 -7.34 18.98
CA GLN A 26 -0.03 -7.43 19.87
C GLN A 26 -1.22 -8.07 19.15
N ILE A 27 -1.47 -7.69 17.89
CA ILE A 27 -2.50 -8.30 17.05
C ILE A 27 -2.22 -9.80 16.90
N ASN A 28 -1.02 -10.18 16.46
CA ASN A 28 -0.65 -11.58 16.25
C ASN A 28 -0.68 -12.41 17.54
N LYS A 29 -0.29 -11.83 18.68
CA LYS A 29 -0.38 -12.49 20.00
C LYS A 29 -1.83 -12.79 20.38
N GLU A 30 -2.76 -11.85 20.16
CA GLU A 30 -4.18 -12.07 20.41
C GLU A 30 -4.76 -13.17 19.51
N TYR A 31 -4.33 -13.25 18.26
CA TYR A 31 -4.71 -14.34 17.36
C TYR A 31 -4.13 -15.68 17.80
N ALA A 32 -2.87 -15.74 18.23
CA ALA A 32 -2.25 -16.95 18.76
C ALA A 32 -3.03 -17.53 19.95
N GLU A 33 -3.47 -16.67 20.87
CA GLU A 33 -4.33 -17.07 22.00
C GLU A 33 -5.69 -17.61 21.53
N GLN A 34 -6.30 -17.00 20.51
CA GLN A 34 -7.56 -17.49 19.93
C GLN A 34 -7.40 -18.86 19.25
N TYR A 35 -6.29 -19.07 18.51
CA TYR A 35 -5.97 -20.39 17.97
C TYR A 35 -5.78 -21.43 19.07
N ARG A 36 -5.10 -21.08 20.16
CA ARG A 36 -4.90 -21.97 21.31
C ARG A 36 -6.23 -22.40 21.91
N LYS A 37 -7.14 -21.44 22.16
CA LYS A 37 -8.50 -21.71 22.67
C LYS A 37 -9.29 -22.65 21.75
N ILE A 38 -9.23 -22.47 20.44
CA ILE A 38 -9.89 -23.39 19.48
C ILE A 38 -9.28 -24.79 19.58
N ASN A 39 -7.97 -24.88 19.74
CA ASN A 39 -7.27 -26.16 19.80
C ASN A 39 -7.59 -26.93 21.10
N GLU A 40 -7.54 -26.26 22.24
CA GLU A 40 -7.79 -26.80 23.58
C GLU A 40 -9.26 -27.14 23.83
N ASN A 41 -10.20 -26.58 23.05
CA ASN A 41 -11.62 -26.86 23.23
C ASN A 41 -11.96 -28.30 22.79
N SER A 42 -12.16 -29.19 23.76
CA SER A 42 -12.53 -30.59 23.53
C SER A 42 -13.96 -30.79 23.04
N LYS A 43 -14.82 -29.76 23.12
CA LYS A 43 -16.24 -29.82 22.72
C LYS A 43 -16.48 -29.62 21.23
N ILE A 44 -15.45 -29.20 20.48
CA ILE A 44 -15.56 -28.88 19.05
C ILE A 44 -14.90 -30.00 18.24
N SER A 45 -15.59 -30.45 17.18
CA SER A 45 -15.09 -31.50 16.29
C SER A 45 -13.87 -31.03 15.46
N GLY A 46 -13.05 -31.96 14.99
CA GLY A 46 -11.88 -31.65 14.15
C GLY A 46 -12.21 -30.79 12.92
N PRO A 47 -13.21 -31.15 12.10
CA PRO A 47 -13.63 -30.34 10.94
C PRO A 47 -14.10 -28.93 11.32
N GLU A 48 -14.83 -28.81 12.44
CA GLU A 48 -15.33 -27.52 12.90
C GLU A 48 -14.21 -26.63 13.43
N LYS A 49 -13.21 -27.20 14.14
CA LYS A 49 -11.97 -26.50 14.49
C LYS A 49 -11.26 -25.98 13.24
N ALA A 50 -11.15 -26.79 12.18
CA ALA A 50 -10.52 -26.36 10.92
C ALA A 50 -11.25 -25.18 10.29
N ARG A 51 -12.59 -25.20 10.27
CA ARG A 51 -13.41 -24.09 9.74
C ARG A 51 -13.19 -22.79 10.54
N LEU A 52 -13.21 -22.88 11.87
CA LEU A 52 -12.98 -21.74 12.75
C LEU A 52 -11.56 -21.18 12.60
N LYS A 53 -10.53 -22.03 12.53
CA LYS A 53 -9.15 -21.61 12.28
C LYS A 53 -9.01 -20.90 10.93
N LYS A 54 -9.68 -21.41 9.88
CA LYS A 54 -9.68 -20.76 8.57
C LYS A 54 -10.33 -19.38 8.61
N GLN A 55 -11.49 -19.25 9.27
CA GLN A 55 -12.15 -17.95 9.44
C GLN A 55 -11.28 -16.97 10.25
N LEU A 56 -10.61 -17.48 11.28
CA LEU A 56 -9.71 -16.70 12.12
C LEU A 56 -8.47 -16.23 11.33
N ALA A 57 -7.91 -17.07 10.46
CA ALA A 57 -6.80 -16.73 9.58
C ALA A 57 -7.18 -15.63 8.58
N LEU A 58 -8.37 -15.73 7.97
CA LEU A 58 -8.88 -14.68 7.08
C LEU A 58 -9.02 -13.34 7.81
N LYS A 59 -9.51 -13.36 9.04
CA LYS A 59 -9.64 -12.15 9.87
C LYS A 59 -8.27 -11.57 10.23
N GLN A 60 -7.32 -12.43 10.63
CA GLN A 60 -5.95 -12.02 10.95
C GLN A 60 -5.24 -11.38 9.75
N ASP A 61 -5.41 -11.93 8.55
CA ASP A 61 -4.86 -11.36 7.32
C ASP A 61 -5.45 -9.96 7.03
N GLN A 62 -6.77 -9.80 7.19
CA GLN A 62 -7.43 -8.51 7.03
C GLN A 62 -6.91 -7.47 8.03
N ASP A 63 -6.85 -7.82 9.32
CA ASP A 63 -6.39 -6.91 10.36
C ASP A 63 -4.91 -6.53 10.18
N ASN A 64 -4.06 -7.47 9.78
CA ASN A 64 -2.66 -7.21 9.46
C ASN A 64 -2.51 -6.30 8.23
N LYS A 65 -3.32 -6.46 7.19
CA LYS A 65 -3.33 -5.56 6.02
C LYS A 65 -3.75 -4.14 6.38
N VAL A 66 -4.75 -3.99 7.24
CA VAL A 66 -5.19 -2.68 7.74
C VAL A 66 -4.07 -2.03 8.56
N PHE A 67 -3.41 -2.78 9.45
CA PHE A 67 -2.26 -2.30 10.20
C PHE A 67 -1.12 -1.86 9.28
N ASP A 68 -0.71 -2.70 8.33
CA ASP A 68 0.39 -2.40 7.38
C ASP A 68 0.07 -1.17 6.52
N THR A 69 -1.17 -1.04 6.04
CA THR A 69 -1.61 0.15 5.30
C THR A 69 -1.54 1.40 6.16
N ALA A 70 -2.02 1.34 7.40
CA ALA A 70 -1.97 2.47 8.33
C ALA A 70 -0.53 2.82 8.73
N TYR A 71 0.33 1.82 8.91
CA TYR A 71 1.74 1.97 9.22
C TYR A 71 2.48 2.64 8.05
N LYS A 72 2.30 2.15 6.83
CA LYS A 72 2.83 2.76 5.59
C LYS A 72 2.36 4.19 5.41
N LYS A 73 1.10 4.50 5.74
CA LYS A 73 0.55 5.86 5.68
C LYS A 73 1.20 6.79 6.70
N LYS A 74 1.48 6.30 7.91
CA LYS A 74 2.00 7.11 9.03
C LYS A 74 3.52 7.30 8.98
N TYR A 75 4.25 6.28 8.57
CA TYR A 75 5.72 6.26 8.61
C TYR A 75 6.37 6.23 7.22
N GLY A 76 5.56 6.23 6.14
CA GLY A 76 6.03 6.17 4.76
C GLY A 76 6.45 4.76 4.33
N THR A 77 6.72 4.60 3.04
CA THR A 77 7.45 3.42 2.53
C THR A 77 8.92 3.52 2.95
N SER A 78 9.52 2.39 3.36
CA SER A 78 10.95 2.31 3.66
C SER A 78 11.78 2.83 2.48
N LYS A 79 13.06 3.18 2.71
CA LYS A 79 13.99 3.54 1.63
C LYS A 79 13.92 2.53 0.47
N GLU A 80 13.91 1.23 0.81
CA GLU A 80 13.77 0.14 -0.15
C GLU A 80 12.41 0.12 -0.85
N GLY A 81 11.32 0.33 -0.11
CA GLY A 81 9.97 0.42 -0.69
C GLY A 81 9.82 1.60 -1.66
N ARG A 82 10.46 2.73 -1.38
CA ARG A 82 10.48 3.89 -2.29
C ARG A 82 11.31 3.61 -3.54
N LYS A 83 12.45 2.92 -3.42
CA LYS A 83 13.24 2.47 -4.59
C LYS A 83 12.44 1.50 -5.46
N LYS A 84 11.79 0.51 -4.85
CA LYS A 84 10.94 -0.45 -5.57
C LYS A 84 9.79 0.24 -6.31
N GLN A 85 9.15 1.25 -5.72
CA GLN A 85 8.12 2.04 -6.41
C GLN A 85 8.64 2.77 -7.64
N VAL A 86 9.89 3.23 -7.63
CA VAL A 86 10.52 3.84 -8.80
C VAL A 86 10.83 2.78 -9.86
N GLU A 87 11.27 1.59 -9.47
CA GLU A 87 11.49 0.46 -10.38
C GLU A 87 10.19 -0.01 -11.03
N ASP A 88 9.12 -0.20 -10.24
CA ASP A 88 7.79 -0.56 -10.77
C ASP A 88 7.29 0.47 -11.80
N LYS A 89 7.62 1.77 -11.63
CA LYS A 89 7.31 2.84 -12.61
C LYS A 89 8.17 2.76 -13.87
N ILE A 90 9.43 2.38 -13.76
CA ILE A 90 10.32 2.18 -14.91
C ILE A 90 9.79 1.01 -15.75
N ASP A 91 9.41 -0.10 -15.12
CA ASP A 91 8.84 -1.26 -15.82
C ASP A 91 7.53 -0.92 -16.55
N GLN A 92 6.66 -0.12 -15.92
CA GLN A 92 5.44 0.37 -16.56
C GLN A 92 5.74 1.27 -17.77
N LEU A 93 6.74 2.14 -17.64
CA LEU A 93 7.18 3.02 -18.71
C LEU A 93 7.74 2.23 -19.91
N GLU A 94 8.49 1.16 -19.67
CA GLU A 94 9.00 0.26 -20.73
C GLU A 94 7.86 -0.42 -21.49
N LYS A 95 6.90 -1.01 -20.75
CA LYS A 95 5.72 -1.64 -21.37
C LYS A 95 4.90 -0.64 -22.20
N GLN A 96 4.76 0.59 -21.72
CA GLN A 96 4.05 1.64 -22.46
C GLN A 96 4.81 2.03 -23.73
N TYR A 97 6.14 2.16 -23.65
CA TYR A 97 6.98 2.46 -24.80
C TYR A 97 6.84 1.40 -25.90
N ASP A 98 6.94 0.11 -25.54
CA ASP A 98 6.83 -0.98 -26.52
C ASP A 98 5.45 -1.02 -27.17
N LYS A 99 4.38 -0.86 -26.38
CA LYS A 99 3.01 -0.78 -26.88
C LYS A 99 2.81 0.40 -27.84
N GLU A 100 3.28 1.59 -27.48
CA GLU A 100 3.15 2.78 -28.34
C GLU A 100 3.97 2.63 -29.63
N LYS A 101 5.15 2.01 -29.55
CA LYS A 101 5.99 1.70 -30.71
C LYS A 101 5.27 0.76 -31.68
N GLU A 102 4.67 -0.33 -31.17
CA GLU A 102 3.86 -1.25 -31.98
C GLU A 102 2.65 -0.55 -32.62
N LEU A 103 1.97 0.32 -31.88
CA LEU A 103 0.86 1.10 -32.43
C LEU A 103 1.30 2.01 -33.57
N ILE A 104 2.47 2.64 -33.48
CA ILE A 104 3.03 3.44 -34.58
C ILE A 104 3.36 2.56 -35.79
N ASP A 105 3.99 1.40 -35.57
CA ASP A 105 4.39 0.49 -36.63
C ASP A 105 3.18 -0.10 -37.37
N ASN A 106 2.11 -0.44 -36.65
CA ASN A 106 0.89 -1.00 -37.21
C ASN A 106 -0.08 0.05 -37.79
N ASN A 107 0.19 1.34 -37.61
CA ASN A 107 -0.70 2.38 -38.09
C ASN A 107 -0.65 2.50 -39.63
N LYS A 108 -1.76 2.20 -40.30
CA LYS A 108 -1.86 2.25 -41.78
C LYS A 108 -2.00 3.66 -42.35
N SER A 109 -2.40 4.65 -41.55
CA SER A 109 -2.54 6.04 -42.01
C SER A 109 -1.24 6.84 -42.01
N LEU A 110 -0.16 6.26 -41.46
CA LEU A 110 1.15 6.90 -41.40
C LEU A 110 2.07 6.39 -42.50
N THR A 111 2.78 7.33 -43.15
CA THR A 111 3.86 6.99 -44.07
C THR A 111 5.08 6.47 -43.32
N LYS A 112 6.00 5.80 -44.04
CA LYS A 112 7.26 5.31 -43.44
C LYS A 112 8.06 6.41 -42.73
N THR A 113 8.11 7.60 -43.32
CA THR A 113 8.80 8.77 -42.75
C THR A 113 8.12 9.23 -41.45
N GLN A 114 6.80 9.37 -41.45
CA GLN A 114 6.05 9.77 -40.26
C GLN A 114 6.18 8.76 -39.12
N LYS A 115 6.18 7.45 -39.44
CA LYS A 115 6.44 6.39 -38.44
C LYS A 115 7.83 6.53 -37.83
N LYS A 116 8.85 6.78 -38.66
CA LYS A 116 10.23 6.98 -38.19
C LYS A 116 10.31 8.17 -37.24
N GLU A 117 9.78 9.32 -37.64
CA GLU A 117 9.78 10.55 -36.83
C GLU A 117 9.06 10.36 -35.49
N ARG A 118 7.88 9.72 -35.51
CA ARG A 118 7.12 9.43 -34.29
C ARG A 118 7.84 8.45 -33.36
N LYS A 119 8.50 7.42 -33.90
CA LYS A 119 9.30 6.49 -33.09
C LYS A 119 10.52 7.17 -32.47
N GLU A 120 11.19 8.07 -33.19
CA GLU A 120 12.30 8.85 -32.65
C GLU A 120 11.84 9.80 -31.54
N ALA A 121 10.71 10.50 -31.73
CA ALA A 121 10.13 11.34 -30.70
C ALA A 121 9.71 10.54 -29.45
N LEU A 122 9.08 9.38 -29.66
CA LEU A 122 8.70 8.45 -28.59
C LEU A 122 9.93 7.95 -27.81
N LYS A 123 11.00 7.55 -28.52
CA LYS A 123 12.25 7.10 -27.91
C LYS A 123 12.89 8.19 -27.05
N LYS A 124 13.01 9.43 -27.58
CA LYS A 124 13.56 10.57 -26.82
C LYS A 124 12.76 10.85 -25.55
N LYS A 125 11.43 10.79 -25.64
CA LYS A 125 10.54 10.97 -24.48
C LYS A 125 10.74 9.87 -23.45
N TYR A 126 10.76 8.61 -23.89
CA TYR A 126 11.01 7.45 -23.04
C TYR A 126 12.35 7.55 -22.30
N GLU A 127 13.44 7.82 -23.02
CA GLU A 127 14.78 7.95 -22.43
C GLU A 127 14.84 9.08 -21.41
N SER A 128 14.28 10.26 -21.73
CA SER A 128 14.21 11.39 -20.79
C SER A 128 13.45 11.03 -19.52
N GLN A 129 12.29 10.39 -19.63
CA GLN A 129 11.48 9.96 -18.49
C GLN A 129 12.18 8.89 -17.65
N LYS A 130 12.82 7.92 -18.30
CA LYS A 130 13.58 6.84 -17.62
C LYS A 130 14.76 7.40 -16.85
N GLU A 131 15.50 8.37 -17.41
CA GLU A 131 16.62 9.00 -16.72
C GLU A 131 16.18 9.85 -15.51
N VAL A 132 15.04 10.56 -15.60
CA VAL A 132 14.47 11.25 -14.45
C VAL A 132 14.12 10.27 -13.32
N LEU A 133 13.52 9.12 -13.66
CA LEU A 133 13.18 8.09 -12.68
C LEU A 133 14.45 7.48 -12.05
N LYS A 134 15.47 7.14 -12.83
CA LYS A 134 16.76 6.64 -12.31
C LYS A 134 17.42 7.62 -11.35
N ARG A 135 17.55 8.90 -11.74
CA ARG A 135 18.11 9.95 -10.87
C ARG A 135 17.27 10.13 -9.60
N GLY A 136 15.96 9.99 -9.70
CA GLY A 136 15.06 9.97 -8.54
C GLY A 136 15.37 8.79 -7.61
N LYS A 137 15.62 7.60 -8.17
CA LYS A 137 16.01 6.39 -7.41
C LYS A 137 17.34 6.56 -6.68
N ASP A 138 18.33 7.15 -7.33
CA ASP A 138 19.68 7.34 -6.76
C ASP A 138 19.68 8.34 -5.59
N LYS A 139 18.71 9.26 -5.58
CA LYS A 139 18.51 10.24 -4.51
C LYS A 139 17.75 9.71 -3.29
N ILE A 140 17.24 8.48 -3.35
CA ILE A 140 16.51 7.80 -2.25
C ILE A 140 17.48 7.03 -1.36
#